data_AF-A0AAD7YXN5-F1
#
_entry.id   AF-A0AAD7YXN5-F1
#
_cell.length_a   1.000
_cell.length_b   1.000
_cell.length_c   1.000
_cell.angle_alpha   90.00
_cell.angle_beta   90.00
_cell.angle_gamma   90.00
#
_symmetry.space_group_name_H-M   'P 1'
#
loop_
_entity.id
_entity.type
_entity.pdbx_description
1 polymer ?
#
loop_
_entity_poly.entity_id
_entity_poly.type
_entity_poly.pdbx_seq_one_letter_code
_entity_poly.pdbx_strand_id
1 'polypeptide(L)'
;MEEEDPVVQEIPVFLSQALAQNLYIYQYPVRPANRDWNDVKVVNASVKPRNKMVRLEVGLDTYSDKYCSSKGEQIALNTDGQQESSWHIKEKDKSQYFRNGIMDKIVYESSGPCTETQHYAVAILQDKELHCTPIQGIIQMRPSYSYYDKQDKRKNDKSKADSDDEDKEPEAQQVTVKFARQETEVSKKAREKSFETISQRINEEPWYDALWKNSETDHAELERLKLFSATSSDGSALTVRSREYVRALVPAPPEDEADIAPTKRPSPQDQLKEILVRAKLMTFNDLRALIRTDEGPIGETALLSALSGAACCVRGLWTPRSADLYTRASPVPARLMCAARDHVLYLFTQHAYVDRRKVAAAVRLPATEVLEIIRSVAKFNPKTGWELVIPPDIAFETKYPEVVQRQNLYWEARQRLFNEMLIGENVPKRQRKKSQRDSVSSETMMSPKPRCNSVTEEESDRKRHKNKSATGSGKRTRHISSSSAQDAT
;
A
#
# COMPACT_ATOMS: atom_id res chain seq x y z
N MET A 1 -1.48 29.43 -22.98
CA MET A 1 -0.12 29.80 -22.56
C MET A 1 -0.28 30.05 -21.08
N GLU A 2 0.00 29.05 -20.26
CA GLU A 2 -0.03 29.22 -18.80
C GLU A 2 1.07 30.24 -18.48
N GLU A 3 0.71 31.30 -17.77
CA GLU A 3 1.65 32.34 -17.34
C GLU A 3 2.74 31.67 -16.51
N GLU A 4 4.01 31.85 -16.93
CA GLU A 4 5.17 31.34 -16.20
C GLU A 4 5.17 31.98 -14.80
N ASP A 5 4.91 31.18 -13.76
CA ASP A 5 5.01 31.58 -12.34
C ASP A 5 6.50 31.56 -11.94
N PRO A 6 7.19 32.72 -11.92
CA PRO A 6 8.62 32.75 -11.74
C PRO A 6 8.97 32.58 -10.26
N VAL A 7 10.00 31.78 -9.97
CA VAL A 7 10.51 31.63 -8.61
C VAL A 7 10.98 32.98 -8.08
N VAL A 8 10.29 33.50 -7.05
CA VAL A 8 10.60 34.78 -6.40
C VAL A 8 11.71 34.64 -5.36
N GLN A 9 11.74 33.49 -4.66
CA GLN A 9 12.69 33.25 -3.58
C GLN A 9 12.93 31.75 -3.37
N GLU A 10 14.19 31.38 -3.18
CA GLU A 10 14.60 30.04 -2.75
C GLU A 10 15.00 30.10 -1.28
N ILE A 11 14.41 29.25 -0.44
CA ILE A 11 14.65 29.18 1.00
C ILE A 11 15.17 27.77 1.33
N PRO A 12 16.43 27.62 1.79
CA PRO A 12 16.92 26.32 2.22
C PRO A 12 16.17 25.84 3.47
N VAL A 13 15.88 24.53 3.50
CA VAL A 13 15.19 23.88 4.61
C VAL A 13 16.14 22.90 5.29
N PHE A 14 16.39 23.13 6.58
CA PHE A 14 17.24 22.29 7.42
C PHE A 14 16.42 21.50 8.43
N LEU A 15 16.94 20.36 8.87
CA LEU A 15 16.33 19.53 9.91
C LEU A 15 17.25 19.47 11.13
N SER A 16 16.82 20.05 12.25
CA SER A 16 17.46 19.86 13.56
C SER A 16 16.86 18.66 14.29
N GLN A 17 17.71 17.81 14.84
CA GLN A 17 17.31 16.68 15.68
C GLN A 17 17.64 16.87 17.17
N ALA A 18 18.29 17.97 17.54
CA ALA A 18 18.82 18.17 18.89
C ALA A 18 17.74 18.14 19.98
N LEU A 19 16.52 18.59 19.66
CA LEU A 19 15.38 18.60 20.58
C LEU A 19 14.26 17.61 20.20
N ALA A 20 14.48 16.71 19.23
CA ALA A 20 13.42 15.87 18.67
C ALA A 20 12.68 15.01 19.72
N GLN A 21 13.36 14.59 20.79
CA GLN A 21 12.78 13.78 21.88
C GLN A 21 12.24 14.61 23.06
N ASN A 22 12.54 15.92 23.10
CA ASN A 22 12.29 16.78 24.26
C ASN A 22 11.42 18.00 23.95
N LEU A 23 11.08 18.24 22.68
CA LEU A 23 10.28 19.38 22.24
C LEU A 23 8.78 19.08 22.31
N TYR A 24 8.06 19.86 23.11
CA TYR A 24 6.62 19.75 23.26
C TYR A 24 5.93 21.07 22.91
N ILE A 25 4.73 20.99 22.33
CA ILE A 25 3.88 22.17 22.10
C ILE A 25 2.82 22.22 23.20
N TYR A 26 2.83 23.29 23.98
CA TYR A 26 1.83 23.54 25.02
C TYR A 26 0.74 24.43 24.44
N GLN A 27 -0.47 23.90 24.34
CA GLN A 27 -1.64 24.64 23.88
C GLN A 27 -2.52 25.01 25.07
N TYR A 28 -3.07 26.23 25.07
CA TYR A 28 -3.97 26.72 26.11
C TYR A 28 -5.33 27.09 25.49
N PRO A 29 -6.23 26.10 25.24
CA PRO A 29 -7.44 26.33 24.44
C PRO A 29 -8.40 27.39 25.00
N VAL A 30 -8.33 27.65 26.30
CA VAL A 30 -9.20 28.61 27.02
C VAL A 30 -8.54 29.97 27.26
N ARG A 31 -7.31 30.17 26.81
CA ARG A 31 -6.58 31.44 26.94
C ARG A 31 -6.47 32.10 25.57
N PRO A 32 -6.87 33.38 25.42
CA PRO A 32 -6.78 34.06 24.13
C PRO A 32 -5.32 34.36 23.78
N ALA A 33 -5.00 34.34 22.49
CA ALA A 33 -3.63 34.48 21.99
C ALA A 33 -2.97 35.84 22.31
N ASN A 34 -3.77 36.89 22.54
CA ASN A 34 -3.27 38.21 22.91
C ASN A 34 -2.86 38.34 24.40
N ARG A 35 -3.05 37.29 25.21
CA ARG A 35 -2.56 37.22 26.59
C ARG A 35 -1.42 36.22 26.65
N ASP A 36 -0.20 36.72 26.45
CA ASP A 36 1.02 35.92 26.55
C ASP A 36 1.27 35.43 28.00
N TRP A 37 2.30 34.62 28.19
CA TRP A 37 2.69 34.04 29.48
C TRP A 37 3.76 34.84 30.22
N ASN A 38 4.12 36.05 29.76
CA ASN A 38 5.25 36.80 30.31
C ASN A 38 4.99 37.28 31.74
N ASP A 39 3.77 37.77 32.00
CA ASP A 39 3.34 38.27 33.32
C ASP A 39 2.99 37.14 34.32
N VAL A 40 3.15 35.87 33.91
CA VAL A 40 2.67 34.73 34.70
C VAL A 40 3.77 34.17 35.58
N LYS A 41 3.54 34.18 36.89
CA LYS A 41 4.44 33.56 37.86
C LYS A 41 4.13 32.07 38.01
N VAL A 42 4.91 31.21 37.37
CA VAL A 42 4.85 29.75 37.63
C VAL A 42 5.57 29.46 38.95
N VAL A 43 4.83 28.96 39.93
CA VAL A 43 5.32 28.65 41.28
C VAL A 43 5.92 27.25 41.35
N ASN A 44 5.32 26.31 40.63
CA ASN A 44 5.80 24.93 40.55
C ASN A 44 5.50 24.34 39.17
N ALA A 45 6.36 23.44 38.72
CA ALA A 45 6.13 22.64 37.52
C ALA A 45 6.45 21.18 37.84
N SER A 46 5.62 20.26 37.37
CA SER A 46 5.83 18.83 37.55
C SER A 46 5.49 18.08 36.27
N VAL A 47 6.20 16.98 36.02
CA VAL A 47 6.05 16.19 34.80
C VAL A 47 5.96 14.70 35.10
N LYS A 48 5.27 13.97 34.23
CA LYS A 48 5.27 12.51 34.11
C LYS A 48 5.82 12.14 32.74
N PRO A 49 7.13 11.88 32.60
CA PRO A 49 7.77 11.72 31.30
C PRO A 49 7.22 10.56 30.46
N ARG A 50 6.85 9.43 31.08
CA ARG A 50 6.38 8.24 30.35
C ARG A 50 4.96 8.43 29.81
N ASN A 51 4.07 8.98 30.64
CA ASN A 51 2.70 9.30 30.25
C ASN A 51 2.55 10.68 29.58
N LYS A 52 3.66 11.40 29.37
CA LYS A 52 3.70 12.73 28.72
C LYS A 52 2.72 13.74 29.36
N MET A 53 2.62 13.73 30.68
CA MET A 53 1.77 14.69 31.41
C MET A 53 2.59 15.79 32.06
N VAL A 54 2.01 16.97 32.14
CA VAL A 54 2.59 18.17 32.71
C VAL A 54 1.55 18.83 33.62
N ARG A 55 2.02 19.30 34.76
CA ARG A 55 1.26 20.10 35.71
C ARG A 55 2.03 21.37 36.00
N LEU A 56 1.35 22.50 35.91
CA LEU A 56 1.91 23.82 36.22
C LEU A 56 1.06 24.47 37.31
N GLU A 57 1.69 24.92 38.38
CA GLU A 57 1.05 25.75 39.40
C GLU A 57 1.37 27.21 39.11
N VAL A 58 0.34 27.99 38.78
CA VAL A 58 0.43 29.40 38.43
C VAL A 58 -0.02 30.22 39.61
N GLY A 59 0.85 31.08 40.12
CA GLY A 59 0.54 32.00 41.21
C GLY A 59 -0.48 33.06 40.77
N LEU A 60 -1.41 33.37 41.68
CA LEU A 60 -2.34 34.47 41.55
C LEU A 60 -1.78 35.70 42.27
N ASP A 61 -2.04 36.88 41.70
CA ASP A 61 -1.81 38.13 42.39
C ASP A 61 -2.94 38.38 43.40
N THR A 62 -2.69 38.05 44.66
CA THR A 62 -3.66 38.18 45.75
C THR A 62 -3.82 39.63 46.24
N TYR A 63 -2.95 40.55 45.79
CA TYR A 63 -3.04 41.98 46.10
C TYR A 63 -3.81 42.76 45.03
N SER A 64 -4.11 42.13 43.90
CA SER A 64 -4.89 42.73 42.82
C SER A 64 -6.31 43.09 43.27
N ASP A 65 -6.83 44.19 42.75
CA ASP A 65 -8.23 44.60 42.91
C ASP A 65 -9.24 43.58 42.33
N LYS A 66 -8.77 42.65 41.48
CA LYS A 66 -9.59 41.58 40.89
C LYS A 66 -9.69 40.35 41.79
N TYR A 67 -8.90 40.27 42.86
CA TYR A 67 -8.90 39.14 43.78
C TYR A 67 -9.79 39.42 45.00
N CYS A 68 -10.69 38.49 45.31
CA CYS A 68 -11.57 38.59 46.47
C CYS A 68 -11.03 37.73 47.62
N SER A 69 -10.38 38.36 48.62
CA SER A 69 -9.74 37.66 49.74
C SER A 69 -10.69 36.74 50.49
N SER A 70 -11.89 37.23 50.84
CA SER A 70 -12.88 36.45 51.58
C SER A 70 -13.28 35.16 50.86
N LYS A 71 -13.44 35.21 49.53
CA LYS A 71 -13.75 34.03 48.73
C LYS A 71 -12.54 33.10 48.60
N GLY A 72 -11.34 33.67 48.46
CA GLY A 72 -10.09 32.92 48.45
C GLY A 72 -9.84 32.13 49.74
N GLU A 73 -10.07 32.76 50.89
CA GLU A 73 -10.02 32.14 52.22
C GLU A 73 -11.06 31.03 52.35
N GLN A 74 -12.30 31.28 51.91
CA GLN A 74 -13.38 30.29 51.97
C GLN A 74 -13.05 29.04 51.13
N ILE A 75 -12.50 29.22 49.92
CA ILE A 75 -12.10 28.10 49.05
C ILE A 75 -10.99 27.29 49.72
N ALA A 76 -9.96 27.95 50.24
CA ALA A 76 -8.86 27.27 50.93
C ALA A 76 -9.34 26.54 52.18
N LEU A 77 -10.20 27.16 53.00
CA LEU A 77 -10.80 26.55 54.18
C LEU A 77 -11.63 25.31 53.82
N ASN A 78 -12.43 25.36 52.76
CA ASN A 78 -13.20 24.21 52.32
C ASN A 78 -12.28 23.06 51.86
N THR A 79 -11.20 23.38 51.16
CA THR A 79 -10.27 22.40 50.57
C THR A 79 -9.35 21.77 51.61
N ASP A 80 -8.70 22.58 52.45
CA ASP A 80 -7.66 22.14 53.40
C ASP A 80 -8.14 22.08 54.85
N GLY A 81 -9.26 22.75 55.17
CA GLY A 81 -9.88 22.74 56.49
C GLY A 81 -9.51 23.89 57.38
N GLN A 82 -10.14 23.95 58.55
CA GLN A 82 -9.63 24.78 59.63
C GLN A 82 -8.20 24.34 59.95
N GLN A 83 -7.28 25.29 59.88
CA GLN A 83 -5.93 25.13 60.38
C GLN A 83 -6.02 25.09 61.91
N GLU A 84 -5.89 23.89 62.49
CA GLU A 84 -5.74 23.77 63.94
C GLU A 84 -4.32 24.16 64.32
N SER A 85 -4.19 25.24 65.10
CA SER A 85 -2.94 25.62 65.75
C SER A 85 -2.65 24.65 66.91
N SER A 86 -2.33 23.39 66.60
CA SER A 86 -1.91 22.42 67.60
C SER A 86 -0.39 22.34 67.62
N TRP A 87 0.18 22.64 68.78
CA TRP A 87 1.61 22.61 69.14
C TRP A 87 2.30 21.24 68.94
N HIS A 88 1.62 20.26 68.33
CA HIS A 88 2.17 18.98 67.90
C HIS A 88 2.09 18.87 66.36
N ILE A 89 3.17 19.29 65.69
CA ILE A 89 3.35 19.17 64.23
C ILE A 89 3.42 17.69 63.85
N LYS A 90 2.29 17.07 63.49
CA LYS A 90 2.27 15.85 62.68
C LYS A 90 2.42 16.28 61.21
N GLU A 91 3.04 15.43 60.38
CA GLU A 91 3.33 15.60 58.94
C GLU A 91 2.19 16.11 58.03
N LYS A 92 0.98 16.28 58.57
CA LYS A 92 -0.25 16.74 57.93
C LYS A 92 -0.10 18.11 57.25
N ASP A 93 0.76 19.00 57.78
CA ASP A 93 0.97 20.35 57.24
C ASP A 93 1.66 20.37 55.86
N LYS A 94 2.40 19.32 55.50
CA LYS A 94 3.02 19.21 54.16
C LYS A 94 2.00 18.86 53.05
N SER A 95 0.77 18.49 53.41
CA SER A 95 -0.28 18.01 52.49
C SER A 95 -1.37 19.05 52.14
N GLN A 96 -1.24 20.29 52.64
CA GLN A 96 -2.16 21.37 52.31
C GLN A 96 -2.03 21.74 50.82
N TYR A 97 -3.17 21.91 50.16
CA TYR A 97 -3.24 22.31 48.75
C TYR A 97 -2.90 23.80 48.59
N PHE A 98 -3.44 24.65 49.47
CA PHE A 98 -3.22 26.09 49.57
C PHE A 98 -2.48 26.42 50.87
N ARG A 99 -1.14 26.44 50.81
CA ARG A 99 -0.28 26.59 51.99
C ARG A 99 -0.48 27.90 52.76
N ASN A 100 -0.87 28.96 52.06
CA ASN A 100 -1.08 30.29 52.64
C ASN A 100 -2.48 30.49 53.23
N GLY A 101 -3.32 29.45 53.28
CA GLY A 101 -4.70 29.55 53.78
C GLY A 101 -5.65 30.35 52.89
N ILE A 102 -5.19 30.73 51.69
CA ILE A 102 -5.96 31.45 50.67
C ILE A 102 -5.70 30.81 49.30
N MET A 103 -6.63 30.97 48.36
CA MET A 103 -6.47 30.53 46.97
C MET A 103 -5.43 31.39 46.23
N ASP A 104 -4.15 31.12 46.46
CA ASP A 104 -3.00 31.85 45.92
C ASP A 104 -2.47 31.31 44.58
N LYS A 105 -3.08 30.25 44.05
CA LYS A 105 -2.65 29.62 42.80
C LYS A 105 -3.79 28.98 42.02
N ILE A 106 -3.58 28.84 40.71
CA ILE A 106 -4.35 28.01 39.79
C ILE A 106 -3.46 26.88 39.28
N VAL A 107 -3.97 25.66 39.26
CA VAL A 107 -3.26 24.51 38.70
C VAL A 107 -3.71 24.31 37.26
N TYR A 108 -2.78 24.27 36.32
CA TYR A 108 -3.01 23.78 34.97
C TYR A 108 -2.53 22.34 34.87
N GLU A 109 -3.35 21.48 34.31
CA GLU A 109 -3.01 20.08 34.08
C GLU A 109 -3.18 19.77 32.59
N SER A 110 -2.23 19.01 32.05
CA SER A 110 -2.24 18.62 30.66
C SER A 110 -3.21 17.48 30.40
N SER A 111 -3.90 17.52 29.28
CA SER A 111 -4.50 16.36 28.63
C SER A 111 -3.80 16.09 27.29
N GLY A 112 -3.43 14.84 27.04
CA GLY A 112 -2.88 14.44 25.74
C GLY A 112 -3.99 14.38 24.67
N PRO A 113 -3.93 15.17 23.59
CA PRO A 113 -4.73 14.91 22.41
C PRO A 113 -4.30 13.56 21.80
N CYS A 114 -5.25 12.77 21.30
CA CYS A 114 -4.97 11.53 20.55
C CYS A 114 -4.42 11.83 19.14
N THR A 115 -3.40 12.69 19.05
CA THR A 115 -2.78 13.11 17.79
C THR A 115 -1.41 12.48 17.65
N GLU A 116 -1.19 11.78 16.54
CA GLU A 116 0.12 11.28 16.17
C GLU A 116 1.04 12.45 15.76
N THR A 117 2.18 12.59 16.43
CA THR A 117 3.09 13.74 16.24
C THR A 117 4.18 13.52 15.20
N GLN A 118 4.26 12.33 14.60
CA GLN A 118 5.33 11.96 13.65
C GLN A 118 5.35 12.84 12.39
N HIS A 119 4.22 13.47 12.06
CA HIS A 119 4.07 14.32 10.87
C HIS A 119 4.14 15.82 11.18
N TYR A 120 4.47 16.19 12.43
CA TYR A 120 4.51 17.58 12.87
C TYR A 120 5.94 18.01 13.24
N ALA A 121 6.26 19.25 12.90
CA ALA A 121 7.52 19.90 13.26
C ALA A 121 7.26 21.38 13.58
N VAL A 122 8.10 21.95 14.44
CA VAL A 122 8.20 23.41 14.63
C VAL A 122 9.29 23.92 13.70
N ALA A 123 9.06 25.05 13.05
CA ALA A 123 10.04 25.66 12.16
C ALA A 123 10.37 27.09 12.60
N ILE A 124 11.65 27.42 12.61
CA ILE A 124 12.14 28.79 12.77
C ILE A 124 12.62 29.30 11.42
N LEU A 125 12.07 30.42 10.98
CA LEU A 125 12.54 31.15 9.81
C LEU A 125 13.42 32.31 10.28
N GLN A 126 14.72 32.24 10.00
CA GLN A 126 15.67 33.29 10.34
C GLN A 126 16.71 33.41 9.22
N ASP A 127 17.10 34.64 8.87
CA ASP A 127 18.13 34.91 7.86
C ASP A 127 17.88 34.22 6.49
N LYS A 128 16.60 34.08 6.12
CA LYS A 128 16.12 33.37 4.92
C LYS A 128 16.41 31.86 4.91
N GLU A 129 16.62 31.26 6.08
CA GLU A 129 16.74 29.82 6.26
C GLU A 129 15.59 29.28 7.13
N LEU A 130 15.04 28.12 6.76
CA LEU A 130 13.99 27.47 7.53
C LEU A 130 14.58 26.26 8.28
N HIS A 131 14.59 26.33 9.60
CA HIS A 131 15.10 25.25 10.45
C HIS A 131 13.93 24.50 11.11
N CYS A 132 13.67 23.27 10.65
CA CYS A 132 12.60 22.41 11.14
C CYS A 132 13.09 21.48 12.25
N THR A 133 12.34 21.37 13.35
CA THR A 133 12.61 20.44 14.45
C THR A 133 11.37 19.59 14.73
N PRO A 134 11.46 18.24 14.70
CA PRO A 134 10.35 17.35 15.05
C PRO A 134 9.87 17.58 16.48
N ILE A 135 8.58 17.36 16.72
CA ILE A 135 8.00 17.46 18.07
C ILE A 135 7.69 16.09 18.67
N GLN A 136 7.99 15.93 19.96
CA GLN A 136 7.72 14.71 20.71
C GLN A 136 6.26 14.56 21.12
N GLY A 137 5.56 15.69 21.29
CA GLY A 137 4.20 15.72 21.80
C GLY A 137 3.54 17.08 21.66
N ILE A 138 2.22 17.06 21.50
CA ILE A 138 1.36 18.23 21.67
C ILE A 138 0.58 17.97 22.94
N ILE A 139 0.51 18.93 23.85
CA ILE A 139 -0.28 18.81 25.08
C ILE A 139 -1.23 19.99 25.21
N GLN A 140 -2.44 19.72 25.71
CA GLN A 140 -3.41 20.76 25.98
C GLN A 140 -3.49 21.02 27.48
N MET A 141 -3.13 22.22 27.89
CA MET A 141 -3.17 22.67 29.26
C MET A 141 -4.54 23.26 29.58
N ARG A 142 -5.20 22.75 30.60
CA ARG A 142 -6.50 23.25 31.08
C ARG A 142 -6.43 23.55 32.58
N PRO A 143 -7.15 24.58 33.07
CA PRO A 143 -7.31 24.77 34.50
C PRO A 143 -7.91 23.51 35.13
N SER A 144 -7.23 22.97 36.14
CA SER A 144 -7.66 21.84 36.94
C SER A 144 -8.45 22.36 38.14
N TYR A 145 -9.54 21.65 38.42
CA TYR A 145 -10.47 21.96 39.51
C TYR A 145 -10.40 20.91 40.61
N SER A 146 -9.30 20.15 40.69
CA SER A 146 -9.10 19.04 41.63
C SER A 146 -9.28 19.42 43.11
N TYR A 147 -9.19 20.71 43.44
CA TYR A 147 -9.46 21.20 44.79
C TYR A 147 -10.93 21.05 45.19
N TYR A 148 -11.89 21.04 44.24
CA TYR A 148 -13.29 20.70 44.51
C TYR A 148 -13.46 19.21 44.81
N ASP A 149 -12.77 18.32 44.09
CA ASP A 149 -12.80 16.88 44.39
C ASP A 149 -12.27 16.61 45.81
N LYS A 150 -11.23 17.35 46.23
CA LYS A 150 -10.70 17.30 47.60
C LYS A 150 -11.73 17.82 48.63
N GLN A 151 -12.46 18.89 48.31
CA GLN A 151 -13.55 19.40 49.15
C GLN A 151 -14.66 18.35 49.35
N ASP A 152 -15.11 17.73 48.26
CA ASP A 152 -16.20 16.76 48.31
C ASP A 152 -15.79 15.47 49.00
N LYS A 153 -14.57 14.99 48.76
CA LYS A 153 -14.00 13.87 49.51
C LYS A 153 -13.98 14.16 51.01
N ARG A 154 -13.51 15.34 51.40
CA ARG A 154 -13.48 15.75 52.81
C ARG A 154 -14.88 15.85 53.43
N LYS A 155 -15.85 16.43 52.72
CA LYS A 155 -17.24 16.51 53.18
C LYS A 155 -17.81 15.10 53.42
N ASN A 156 -17.54 14.18 52.50
CA ASN A 156 -17.98 12.78 52.61
C ASN A 156 -17.29 12.06 53.78
N ASP A 157 -15.98 12.25 53.95
CA ASP A 157 -15.22 11.67 55.06
C ASP A 157 -15.73 12.23 56.41
N LYS A 158 -16.08 13.52 56.49
CA LYS A 158 -16.67 14.12 57.69
C LYS A 158 -18.08 13.58 57.96
N SER A 159 -18.93 13.45 56.94
CA SER A 159 -20.27 12.88 57.12
C SER A 159 -20.23 11.41 57.53
N LYS A 160 -19.23 10.65 57.05
CA LYS A 160 -19.02 9.27 57.48
C LYS A 160 -18.54 9.19 58.92
N ALA A 161 -17.59 10.05 59.32
CA ALA A 161 -17.12 10.12 60.70
C ALA A 161 -18.24 10.48 61.69
N ASP A 162 -19.16 11.38 61.31
CA ASP A 162 -20.35 11.70 62.12
C ASP A 162 -21.42 10.57 62.10
N SER A 163 -21.36 9.62 61.16
CA SER A 163 -22.30 8.49 61.06
C SER A 163 -21.78 7.16 61.59
N ASP A 164 -20.47 7.03 61.81
CA ASP A 164 -19.81 5.81 62.32
C ASP A 164 -19.87 5.69 63.85
N ASP A 165 -20.61 6.58 64.53
CA ASP A 165 -20.94 6.48 65.96
C ASP A 165 -22.14 5.53 66.22
N GLU A 166 -22.69 4.89 65.17
CA GLU A 166 -23.62 3.76 65.30
C GLU A 166 -22.90 2.45 64.92
N ASP A 167 -22.54 1.69 65.96
CA ASP A 167 -21.96 0.34 65.93
C ASP A 167 -22.46 -0.52 64.75
N LYS A 168 -21.64 -0.66 63.70
CA LYS A 168 -21.78 -1.75 62.73
C LYS A 168 -20.75 -2.83 63.01
N GLU A 169 -21.22 -3.94 63.56
CA GLU A 169 -20.47 -5.20 63.63
C GLU A 169 -19.87 -5.57 62.27
N PRO A 170 -18.64 -6.10 62.24
CA PRO A 170 -17.99 -6.48 60.98
C PRO A 170 -18.69 -7.70 60.37
N GLU A 171 -19.50 -7.48 59.33
CA GLU A 171 -20.08 -8.55 58.52
C GLU A 171 -18.94 -9.36 57.86
N ALA A 172 -18.89 -10.65 58.16
CA ALA A 172 -17.87 -11.57 57.67
C ALA A 172 -17.90 -11.67 56.13
N GLN A 173 -16.89 -11.10 55.47
CA GLN A 173 -16.70 -11.25 54.03
C GLN A 173 -16.36 -12.72 53.70
N GLN A 174 -17.30 -13.43 53.07
CA GLN A 174 -17.04 -14.73 52.47
C GLN A 174 -16.04 -14.59 51.32
N VAL A 175 -14.81 -15.06 51.55
CA VAL A 175 -13.75 -15.14 50.55
C VAL A 175 -14.10 -16.25 49.55
N THR A 176 -14.70 -15.89 48.43
CA THR A 176 -14.87 -16.80 47.30
C THR A 176 -13.63 -16.76 46.42
N VAL A 177 -12.83 -17.83 46.47
CA VAL A 177 -11.64 -18.00 45.64
C VAL A 177 -12.08 -18.25 44.19
N LYS A 178 -12.16 -17.18 43.39
CA LYS A 178 -12.32 -17.27 41.95
C LYS A 178 -10.98 -17.61 41.33
N PHE A 179 -10.84 -18.86 40.86
CA PHE A 179 -9.69 -19.29 40.08
C PHE A 179 -9.55 -18.39 38.84
N ALA A 180 -8.36 -17.82 38.65
CA ALA A 180 -8.06 -16.93 37.54
C ALA A 180 -8.27 -17.68 36.21
N ARG A 181 -9.29 -17.28 35.46
CA ARG A 181 -9.54 -17.81 34.12
C ARG A 181 -8.38 -17.37 33.22
N GLN A 182 -7.75 -18.31 32.52
CA GLN A 182 -6.66 -18.01 31.61
C GLN A 182 -7.18 -17.06 30.51
N GLU A 183 -6.64 -15.84 30.50
CA GLU A 183 -7.13 -14.74 29.67
C GLU A 183 -6.67 -14.93 28.21
N THR A 184 -7.58 -14.76 27.26
CA THR A 184 -7.24 -14.79 25.83
C THR A 184 -6.44 -13.54 25.43
N GLU A 185 -5.61 -13.62 24.40
CA GLU A 185 -4.82 -12.45 23.95
C GLU A 185 -5.70 -11.25 23.54
N VAL A 186 -6.90 -11.52 23.00
CA VAL A 186 -7.86 -10.48 22.60
C VAL A 186 -8.45 -9.78 23.82
N SER A 187 -8.85 -10.53 24.86
CA SER A 187 -9.36 -9.94 26.10
C SER A 187 -8.28 -9.17 26.86
N LYS A 188 -7.03 -9.67 26.85
CA LYS A 188 -5.89 -8.96 27.44
C LYS A 188 -5.65 -7.62 26.76
N LYS A 189 -5.61 -7.59 25.42
CA LYS A 189 -5.48 -6.34 24.64
C LYS A 189 -6.65 -5.38 24.86
N ALA A 190 -7.88 -5.88 25.00
CA ALA A 190 -9.04 -5.05 25.29
C ALA A 190 -8.97 -4.45 26.70
N ARG A 191 -8.54 -5.23 27.69
CA ARG A 191 -8.31 -4.76 29.06
C ARG A 191 -7.20 -3.72 29.14
N GLU A 192 -6.09 -3.92 28.44
CA GLU A 192 -5.00 -2.94 28.37
C GLU A 192 -5.43 -1.60 27.75
N LYS A 193 -6.45 -1.61 26.88
CA LYS A 193 -7.08 -0.40 26.31
C LYS A 193 -8.23 0.16 27.14
N SER A 194 -8.60 -0.49 28.24
CA SER A 194 -9.68 -0.03 29.11
C SER A 194 -9.27 1.23 29.88
N PHE A 195 -10.25 2.09 30.14
CA PHE A 195 -10.05 3.33 30.89
C PHE A 195 -9.43 3.10 32.27
N GLU A 196 -9.86 2.05 32.98
CA GLU A 196 -9.34 1.72 34.31
C GLU A 196 -7.86 1.36 34.28
N THR A 197 -7.43 0.52 33.33
CA THR A 197 -6.02 0.11 33.22
C THR A 197 -5.13 1.27 32.80
N ILE A 198 -5.61 2.14 31.89
CA ILE A 198 -4.89 3.35 31.48
C ILE A 198 -4.77 4.32 32.67
N SER A 199 -5.86 4.54 33.41
CA SER A 199 -5.87 5.42 34.58
C SER A 199 -4.96 4.92 35.69
N GLN A 200 -4.95 3.61 35.96
CA GLN A 200 -4.03 2.99 36.91
C GLN A 200 -2.58 3.21 36.50
N ARG A 201 -2.22 2.91 35.25
CA ARG A 201 -0.86 3.13 34.73
C ARG A 201 -0.42 4.59 34.82
N ILE A 202 -1.32 5.53 34.52
CA ILE A 202 -1.04 6.96 34.66
C ILE A 202 -0.80 7.33 36.12
N ASN A 203 -1.61 6.81 37.04
CA ASN A 203 -1.52 7.10 38.47
C ASN A 203 -0.30 6.44 39.15
N GLU A 204 0.16 5.29 38.65
CA GLU A 204 1.35 4.59 39.11
C GLU A 204 2.65 5.36 38.83
N GLU A 205 2.70 6.17 37.76
CA GLU A 205 3.86 7.02 37.50
C GLU A 205 3.89 8.19 38.48
N PRO A 206 4.97 8.38 39.27
CA PRO A 206 5.09 9.51 40.18
C PRO A 206 5.28 10.81 39.40
N TRP A 207 4.87 11.92 40.02
CA TRP A 207 5.23 13.25 39.51
C TRP A 207 6.69 13.55 39.83
N TYR A 208 7.42 14.05 38.83
CA TYR A 208 8.78 14.56 38.99
C TYR A 208 8.74 16.08 38.97
N ASP A 209 9.40 16.72 39.92
CA ASP A 209 9.52 18.17 39.95
C ASP A 209 10.40 18.65 38.79
N ALA A 210 9.94 19.71 38.14
CA ALA A 210 10.60 20.34 37.00
C ALA A 210 10.86 21.81 37.31
N LEU A 211 11.99 22.32 36.81
CA LEU A 211 12.34 23.72 36.98
C LEU A 211 11.80 24.54 35.81
N TRP A 212 10.82 25.40 36.09
CA TRP A 212 10.33 26.36 35.11
C TRP A 212 11.35 27.48 34.88
N LYS A 213 11.67 27.77 33.62
CA LYS A 213 12.50 28.90 33.19
C LYS A 213 11.68 29.76 32.23
N ASN A 214 11.61 31.05 32.52
CA ASN A 214 10.91 32.03 31.68
C ASN A 214 11.66 32.19 30.34
N SER A 215 10.94 32.50 29.26
CA SER A 215 11.46 32.78 27.93
C SER A 215 12.54 33.87 27.87
N GLU A 216 12.52 34.82 28.81
CA GLU A 216 13.49 35.92 28.87
C GLU A 216 14.83 35.53 29.51
N THR A 217 14.97 34.30 30.01
CA THR A 217 16.20 33.86 30.66
C THR A 217 17.25 33.37 29.66
N ASP A 218 18.54 33.59 29.94
CA ASP A 218 19.65 33.09 29.12
C ASP A 218 19.58 31.56 28.89
N HIS A 219 19.04 30.83 29.87
CA HIS A 219 18.85 29.39 29.74
C HIS A 219 17.84 29.04 28.63
N ALA A 220 16.73 29.77 28.53
CA ALA A 220 15.75 29.56 27.48
C ALA A 220 16.33 29.90 26.10
N GLU A 221 17.15 30.94 26.01
CA GLU A 221 17.84 31.32 24.77
C GLU A 221 18.85 30.26 24.33
N LEU A 222 19.65 29.72 25.26
CA LEU A 222 20.57 28.60 24.96
C LEU A 222 19.84 27.35 24.48
N GLU A 223 18.68 27.02 25.05
CA GLU A 223 17.85 25.92 24.56
C GLU A 223 17.23 26.24 23.18
N ARG A 224 16.83 27.49 22.94
CA ARG A 224 16.31 27.96 21.64
C ARG A 224 17.34 27.78 20.53
N LEU A 225 18.62 28.00 20.80
CA LEU A 225 19.70 27.78 19.82
C LEU A 225 19.78 26.34 19.31
N LYS A 226 19.28 25.35 20.05
CA LYS A 226 19.24 23.94 19.62
C LYS A 226 18.19 23.66 18.54
N LEU A 227 17.27 24.60 18.29
CA LEU A 227 16.30 24.49 17.20
C LEU A 227 16.94 24.73 15.82
N PHE A 228 18.11 25.37 15.78
CA PHE A 228 18.89 25.52 14.55
C PHE A 228 19.65 24.24 14.26
N SER A 229 19.70 23.85 12.98
CA SER A 229 20.52 22.72 12.55
C SER A 229 22.00 23.08 12.67
N ALA A 230 22.77 22.24 13.35
CA ALA A 230 24.23 22.37 13.41
C ALA A 230 24.92 21.90 12.13
N THR A 231 24.21 21.15 11.27
CA THR A 231 24.78 20.47 10.12
C THR A 231 24.12 20.97 8.82
N SER A 232 24.96 21.36 7.87
CA SER A 232 24.56 21.76 6.51
C SER A 232 24.69 20.63 5.48
N SER A 233 24.83 19.38 5.93
CA SER A 233 25.04 18.25 5.01
C SER A 233 23.76 17.92 4.25
N ASP A 234 23.83 17.88 2.92
CA ASP A 234 22.72 17.44 2.07
C ASP A 234 22.28 16.02 2.47
N GLY A 235 21.05 15.92 2.96
CA GLY A 235 20.47 14.66 3.38
C GLY A 235 20.21 13.74 2.18
N SER A 236 21.08 12.75 1.96
CA SER A 236 20.94 11.68 0.95
C SER A 236 19.68 10.80 1.10
N ALA A 237 18.78 11.09 2.04
CA ALA A 237 17.63 10.26 2.37
C ALA A 237 16.42 10.42 1.42
N LEU A 238 16.32 11.55 0.70
CA LEU A 238 15.19 11.85 -0.20
C LEU A 238 15.50 11.49 -1.66
N THR A 239 16.00 10.28 -1.90
CA THR A 239 16.42 9.81 -3.24
C THR A 239 15.35 9.00 -3.97
N VAL A 240 14.18 8.81 -3.36
CA VAL A 240 13.08 8.03 -3.92
C VAL A 240 12.50 8.72 -5.16
N ARG A 241 12.35 7.97 -6.25
CA ARG A 241 11.78 8.50 -7.50
C ARG A 241 10.29 8.76 -7.35
N SER A 242 9.73 9.71 -8.10
CA SER A 242 8.32 10.12 -7.99
C SER A 242 7.34 8.95 -8.03
N ARG A 243 7.53 7.98 -8.93
CA ARG A 243 6.65 6.80 -9.05
C ARG A 243 6.75 5.87 -7.85
N GLU A 244 7.94 5.70 -7.29
CA GLU A 244 8.19 4.88 -6.11
C GLU A 244 7.62 5.54 -4.86
N TYR A 245 7.77 6.86 -4.74
CA TYR A 245 7.20 7.65 -3.66
C TYR A 245 5.66 7.53 -3.62
N VAL A 246 5.00 7.68 -4.77
CA VAL A 246 3.53 7.51 -4.85
C VAL A 246 3.10 6.08 -4.49
N ARG A 247 3.85 5.06 -4.92
CA ARG A 247 3.58 3.66 -4.53
C ARG A 247 3.78 3.41 -3.04
N ALA A 248 4.74 4.09 -2.41
CA ALA A 248 4.94 4.00 -0.96
C ALA A 248 3.81 4.66 -0.18
N LEU A 249 3.27 5.78 -0.68
CA LEU A 249 2.11 6.47 -0.08
C LEU A 249 0.81 5.67 -0.24
N VAL A 250 0.68 4.88 -1.31
CA VAL A 250 -0.49 4.07 -1.61
C VAL A 250 -0.06 2.62 -1.84
N PRO A 251 0.16 1.84 -0.77
CA PRO A 251 0.56 0.45 -0.89
C PRO A 251 -0.54 -0.36 -1.59
N ALA A 252 -0.13 -1.37 -2.37
CA ALA A 252 -1.07 -2.30 -2.98
C ALA A 252 -1.81 -3.10 -1.89
N PRO A 253 -3.08 -3.46 -2.11
CA PRO A 253 -3.80 -4.32 -1.18
C PRO A 253 -3.07 -5.67 -1.02
N PRO A 254 -3.08 -6.25 0.19
CA PRO A 254 -2.50 -7.57 0.42
C PRO A 254 -3.19 -8.63 -0.44
N GLU A 255 -2.46 -9.69 -0.80
CA GLU A 255 -2.93 -10.73 -1.73
C GLU A 255 -4.24 -11.40 -1.27
N ASP A 256 -4.50 -11.42 0.05
CA ASP A 256 -5.67 -12.04 0.67
C ASP A 256 -6.96 -11.18 0.58
N GLU A 257 -6.85 -9.87 0.36
CA GLU A 257 -8.00 -8.94 0.28
C GLU A 257 -8.33 -8.52 -1.17
N ALA A 258 -7.50 -8.92 -2.13
CA ALA A 258 -7.70 -8.59 -3.53
C ALA A 258 -8.63 -9.61 -4.19
N ASP A 259 -9.91 -9.27 -4.37
CA ASP A 259 -10.86 -10.02 -5.23
C ASP A 259 -10.35 -10.21 -6.68
N ILE A 260 -9.34 -9.41 -7.06
CA ILE A 260 -8.66 -9.45 -8.34
C ILE A 260 -7.16 -9.55 -8.06
N ALA A 261 -6.55 -10.70 -8.35
CA ALA A 261 -5.10 -10.87 -8.27
C ALA A 261 -4.39 -9.67 -8.94
N PRO A 262 -3.40 -9.04 -8.30
CA PRO A 262 -2.71 -7.89 -8.87
C PRO A 262 -2.22 -8.28 -10.26
N THR A 263 -2.71 -7.58 -11.28
CA THR A 263 -2.44 -7.91 -12.68
C THR A 263 -0.95 -7.68 -12.91
N LYS A 264 -0.15 -8.73 -12.72
CA LYS A 264 1.29 -8.67 -12.97
C LYS A 264 1.46 -8.23 -14.40
N ARG A 265 2.12 -7.09 -14.59
CA ARG A 265 2.25 -6.48 -15.92
C ARG A 265 2.87 -7.53 -16.85
N PRO A 266 2.25 -7.83 -18.01
CA PRO A 266 2.74 -8.89 -18.90
C PRO A 266 4.14 -8.56 -19.39
N SER A 267 4.90 -9.61 -19.73
CA SER A 267 6.26 -9.44 -20.26
C SER A 267 6.25 -8.59 -21.53
N PRO A 268 7.34 -7.89 -21.88
CA PRO A 268 7.41 -7.13 -23.14
C PRO A 268 7.09 -8.00 -24.36
N GLN A 269 7.47 -9.28 -24.32
CA GLN A 269 7.21 -10.24 -25.39
C GLN A 269 5.70 -10.56 -25.53
N ASP A 270 4.98 -10.67 -24.41
CA ASP A 270 3.54 -10.92 -24.42
C ASP A 270 2.74 -9.67 -24.81
N GLN A 271 3.16 -8.49 -24.33
CA GLN A 271 2.61 -7.21 -24.79
C GLN A 271 2.75 -7.05 -26.31
N LEU A 272 3.93 -7.36 -26.85
CA LEU A 272 4.19 -7.33 -28.29
C LEU A 272 3.26 -8.25 -29.07
N LYS A 273 3.08 -9.50 -28.61
CA LYS A 273 2.15 -10.44 -29.24
C LYS A 273 0.72 -9.89 -29.23
N GLU A 274 0.24 -9.40 -28.08
CA GLU A 274 -1.12 -8.88 -27.96
C GLU A 274 -1.35 -7.67 -28.87
N ILE A 275 -0.42 -6.71 -28.88
CA ILE A 275 -0.49 -5.52 -29.72
C ILE A 275 -0.50 -5.92 -31.20
N LEU A 276 0.45 -6.76 -31.63
CA LEU A 276 0.60 -7.14 -33.04
C LEU A 276 -0.53 -8.05 -33.54
N VAL A 277 -1.10 -8.91 -32.69
CA VAL A 277 -2.29 -9.70 -33.04
C VAL A 277 -3.48 -8.80 -33.37
N ARG A 278 -3.62 -7.65 -32.70
CA ARG A 278 -4.68 -6.67 -32.97
C ARG A 278 -4.34 -5.75 -34.15
N ALA A 279 -3.16 -5.14 -34.14
CA ALA A 279 -2.73 -4.14 -35.11
C ALA A 279 -2.30 -4.73 -36.47
N LYS A 280 -1.91 -6.02 -36.51
CA LYS A 280 -1.45 -6.79 -37.68
C LYS A 280 -0.13 -6.34 -38.31
N LEU A 281 0.18 -5.05 -38.34
CA LEU A 281 1.40 -4.50 -38.92
C LEU A 281 1.75 -3.17 -38.24
N MET A 282 3.00 -3.01 -37.77
CA MET A 282 3.45 -1.78 -37.07
C MET A 282 4.93 -1.47 -37.36
N THR A 283 5.32 -0.21 -37.17
CA THR A 283 6.74 0.20 -37.21
C THR A 283 7.44 -0.12 -35.89
N PHE A 284 8.78 -0.16 -35.90
CA PHE A 284 9.56 -0.38 -34.68
C PHE A 284 9.36 0.73 -33.64
N ASN A 285 9.26 1.99 -34.09
CA ASN A 285 9.10 3.14 -33.21
C ASN A 285 7.72 3.18 -32.55
N ASP A 286 6.66 2.82 -33.28
CA ASP A 286 5.31 2.73 -32.70
C ASP A 286 5.24 1.65 -31.61
N LEU A 287 5.88 0.49 -31.85
CA LEU A 287 5.94 -0.58 -30.86
C LEU A 287 6.72 -0.14 -29.61
N ARG A 288 7.83 0.57 -29.79
CA ARG A 288 8.60 1.15 -28.67
C ARG A 288 7.77 2.14 -27.86
N ALA A 289 6.94 2.94 -28.52
CA ALA A 289 6.08 3.93 -27.88
C ALA A 289 4.91 3.31 -27.10
N LEU A 290 4.48 2.10 -27.46
CA LEU A 290 3.33 1.41 -26.84
C LEU A 290 3.71 0.48 -25.70
N ILE A 291 4.90 -0.14 -25.73
CA ILE A 291 5.34 -1.05 -24.68
C ILE A 291 5.57 -0.29 -23.37
N ARG A 292 5.19 -0.92 -22.27
CA ARG A 292 5.35 -0.36 -20.92
C ARG A 292 6.13 -1.33 -20.04
N THR A 293 7.22 -0.87 -19.45
CA THR A 293 7.98 -1.63 -18.44
C THR A 293 7.91 -0.92 -17.08
N ASP A 294 8.28 -1.62 -16.01
CA ASP A 294 8.33 -1.01 -14.68
C ASP A 294 9.49 -0.03 -14.53
N GLU A 295 10.56 -0.21 -15.31
CA GLU A 295 11.78 0.61 -15.28
C GLU A 295 11.73 1.82 -16.24
N GLY A 296 10.67 1.96 -17.05
CA GLY A 296 10.45 3.10 -17.95
C GLY A 296 10.30 2.70 -19.42
N PRO A 297 10.82 3.50 -20.38
CA PRO A 297 10.84 3.14 -21.79
C PRO A 297 11.74 1.92 -22.04
N ILE A 298 11.29 0.99 -22.87
CA ILE A 298 12.14 -0.14 -23.26
C ILE A 298 13.32 0.33 -24.12
N GLY A 299 14.52 -0.15 -23.80
CA GLY A 299 15.73 0.08 -24.61
C GLY A 299 15.63 -0.59 -25.98
N GLU A 300 16.33 -0.04 -26.98
CA GLU A 300 16.26 -0.53 -28.37
C GLU A 300 16.70 -2.00 -28.50
N THR A 301 17.79 -2.38 -27.81
CA THR A 301 18.33 -3.75 -27.80
C THR A 301 17.37 -4.74 -27.14
N ALA A 302 16.78 -4.37 -26.00
CA ALA A 302 15.79 -5.16 -25.29
C ALA A 302 14.52 -5.37 -26.13
N LEU A 303 14.08 -4.32 -26.85
CA LEU A 303 12.95 -4.39 -27.77
C LEU A 303 13.23 -5.33 -28.94
N LEU A 304 14.40 -5.23 -29.58
CA LEU A 304 14.79 -6.14 -30.67
C LEU A 304 14.85 -7.60 -30.21
N SER A 305 15.38 -7.85 -29.01
CA SER A 305 15.41 -9.19 -28.41
C SER A 305 13.99 -9.72 -28.18
N ALA A 306 13.10 -8.92 -27.61
CA ALA A 306 11.71 -9.30 -27.39
C ALA A 306 10.97 -9.58 -28.72
N LEU A 307 11.21 -8.76 -29.74
CA LEU A 307 10.64 -8.91 -31.07
C LEU A 307 11.07 -10.20 -31.78
N SER A 308 12.35 -10.60 -31.68
CA SER A 308 12.82 -11.87 -32.29
C SER A 308 12.05 -13.10 -31.79
N GLY A 309 11.55 -13.04 -30.55
CA GLY A 309 10.78 -14.10 -29.93
C GLY A 309 9.26 -13.94 -30.07
N ALA A 310 8.75 -12.84 -30.62
CA ALA A 310 7.32 -12.52 -30.65
C ALA A 310 6.75 -12.29 -32.05
N ALA A 311 7.56 -11.83 -32.99
CA ALA A 311 7.10 -11.28 -34.26
C ALA A 311 8.07 -11.63 -35.41
N CYS A 312 7.65 -11.38 -36.64
CA CYS A 312 8.51 -11.41 -37.81
C CYS A 312 8.55 -10.05 -38.49
N CYS A 313 9.66 -9.75 -39.17
CA CYS A 313 9.87 -8.48 -39.86
C CYS A 313 9.73 -8.67 -41.37
N VAL A 314 8.98 -7.79 -42.02
CA VAL A 314 8.82 -7.71 -43.47
C VAL A 314 9.06 -6.27 -43.87
N ARG A 315 10.15 -6.02 -44.60
CA ARG A 315 10.49 -4.68 -45.13
C ARG A 315 10.53 -3.58 -44.05
N GLY A 316 11.20 -3.88 -42.93
CA GLY A 316 11.32 -3.00 -41.75
C GLY A 316 10.09 -2.94 -40.84
N LEU A 317 8.96 -3.55 -41.25
CA LEU A 317 7.71 -3.56 -40.49
C LEU A 317 7.55 -4.86 -39.72
N TRP A 318 6.94 -4.78 -38.55
CA TRP A 318 6.75 -5.93 -37.66
C TRP A 318 5.30 -6.43 -37.70
N THR A 319 5.13 -7.74 -37.83
CA THR A 319 3.84 -8.42 -37.93
C THR A 319 3.85 -9.66 -37.01
N PRO A 320 2.71 -10.07 -36.42
CA PRO A 320 2.70 -11.25 -35.55
C PRO A 320 3.06 -12.50 -36.36
N ARG A 321 3.62 -13.54 -35.72
CA ARG A 321 3.88 -14.79 -36.44
C ARG A 321 2.56 -15.49 -36.77
N SER A 322 2.54 -16.23 -37.87
CA SER A 322 1.30 -16.85 -38.35
C SER A 322 0.68 -17.84 -37.36
N ALA A 323 1.52 -18.54 -36.58
CA ALA A 323 1.08 -19.44 -35.52
C ALA A 323 0.33 -18.72 -34.38
N ASP A 324 0.63 -17.45 -34.12
CA ASP A 324 -0.02 -16.66 -33.06
C ASP A 324 -1.40 -16.12 -33.52
N LEU A 325 -1.67 -16.08 -34.83
CA LEU A 325 -2.94 -15.63 -35.40
C LEU A 325 -3.95 -16.76 -35.60
N TYR A 326 -3.51 -17.91 -36.12
CA TYR A 326 -4.39 -19.02 -36.50
C TYR A 326 -4.42 -20.10 -35.43
N THR A 327 -4.92 -19.75 -34.24
CA THR A 327 -4.99 -20.65 -33.08
C THR A 327 -6.32 -21.38 -32.94
N ARG A 328 -7.38 -20.90 -33.62
CA ARG A 328 -8.74 -21.43 -33.51
C ARG A 328 -9.04 -22.47 -34.60
N ALA A 329 -9.96 -23.39 -34.32
CA ALA A 329 -10.45 -24.34 -35.31
C ALA A 329 -11.21 -23.60 -36.43
N SER A 330 -10.80 -23.87 -37.67
CA SER A 330 -11.38 -23.33 -38.92
C SER A 330 -11.56 -24.50 -39.90
N PRO A 331 -12.50 -24.41 -40.88
CA PRO A 331 -12.63 -25.43 -41.93
C PRO A 331 -11.33 -25.71 -42.67
N VAL A 332 -10.45 -24.71 -42.77
CA VAL A 332 -9.10 -24.87 -43.30
C VAL A 332 -8.13 -25.16 -42.14
N PRO A 333 -7.31 -26.23 -42.23
CA PRO A 333 -6.29 -26.52 -41.22
C PRO A 333 -5.37 -25.31 -40.97
N ALA A 334 -5.14 -24.99 -39.69
CA ALA A 334 -4.31 -23.86 -39.27
C ALA A 334 -2.91 -23.88 -39.91
N ARG A 335 -2.32 -25.06 -40.12
CA ARG A 335 -1.02 -25.23 -40.80
C ARG A 335 -1.04 -24.66 -42.22
N LEU A 336 -2.11 -24.87 -42.98
CA LEU A 336 -2.25 -24.36 -44.34
C LEU A 336 -2.47 -22.84 -44.35
N MET A 337 -3.29 -22.33 -43.42
CA MET A 337 -3.46 -20.87 -43.22
C MET A 337 -2.15 -20.18 -42.85
N CYS A 338 -1.34 -20.81 -42.01
CA CYS A 338 -0.02 -20.28 -41.65
C CYS A 338 0.93 -20.26 -42.84
N ALA A 339 1.01 -21.37 -43.58
CA ALA A 339 1.87 -21.48 -44.76
C ALA A 339 1.47 -20.48 -45.86
N ALA A 340 0.17 -20.29 -46.06
CA ALA A 340 -0.40 -19.29 -46.96
C ALA A 340 0.01 -17.87 -46.60
N ARG A 341 -0.17 -17.49 -45.33
CA ARG A 341 0.20 -16.16 -44.85
C ARG A 341 1.70 -15.93 -44.94
N ASP A 342 2.51 -16.92 -44.56
CA ASP A 342 3.96 -16.81 -44.66
C ASP A 342 4.42 -16.65 -46.10
N HIS A 343 3.78 -17.34 -47.06
CA HIS A 343 4.04 -17.14 -48.48
C HIS A 343 3.71 -15.72 -48.94
N VAL A 344 2.56 -15.16 -48.53
CA VAL A 344 2.19 -13.77 -48.82
C VAL A 344 3.21 -12.78 -48.24
N LEU A 345 3.61 -12.97 -46.98
CA LEU A 345 4.60 -12.12 -46.32
C LEU A 345 5.97 -12.23 -47.01
N TYR A 346 6.39 -13.42 -47.41
CA TYR A 346 7.59 -13.63 -48.22
C TYR A 346 7.53 -12.88 -49.55
N LEU A 347 6.40 -12.92 -50.27
CA LEU A 347 6.27 -12.18 -51.54
C LEU A 347 6.47 -10.67 -51.35
N PHE A 348 6.04 -10.10 -50.23
CA PHE A 348 6.31 -8.69 -49.89
C PHE A 348 7.79 -8.39 -49.58
N THR A 349 8.59 -9.40 -49.25
CA THR A 349 10.06 -9.22 -49.17
C THR A 349 10.69 -9.06 -50.55
N GLN A 350 10.11 -9.69 -51.58
CA GLN A 350 10.66 -9.74 -52.94
C GLN A 350 10.07 -8.67 -53.86
N HIS A 351 8.81 -8.29 -53.62
CA HIS A 351 8.04 -7.43 -54.50
C HIS A 351 7.31 -6.35 -53.70
N ALA A 352 7.21 -5.15 -54.28
CA ALA A 352 6.43 -4.06 -53.70
C ALA A 352 4.92 -4.36 -53.73
N TYR A 353 4.49 -5.21 -54.68
CA TYR A 353 3.09 -5.53 -54.93
C TYR A 353 2.89 -7.02 -55.11
N VAL A 354 1.72 -7.50 -54.71
CA VAL A 354 1.32 -8.91 -54.84
C VAL A 354 0.01 -9.04 -55.61
N ASP A 355 -0.05 -10.03 -56.52
CA ASP A 355 -1.25 -10.39 -57.26
C ASP A 355 -2.01 -11.52 -56.56
N ARG A 356 -3.23 -11.22 -56.10
CA ARG A 356 -4.12 -12.17 -55.43
C ARG A 356 -4.37 -13.43 -56.27
N ARG A 357 -4.49 -13.31 -57.60
CA ARG A 357 -4.79 -14.47 -58.46
C ARG A 357 -3.61 -15.44 -58.48
N LYS A 358 -2.38 -14.91 -58.53
CA LYS A 358 -1.14 -15.71 -58.46
C LYS A 358 -0.99 -16.39 -57.09
N VAL A 359 -1.27 -15.66 -56.01
CA VAL A 359 -1.25 -16.24 -54.65
C VAL A 359 -2.29 -17.34 -54.51
N ALA A 360 -3.53 -17.13 -54.95
CA ALA A 360 -4.59 -18.12 -54.86
C ALA A 360 -4.25 -19.41 -55.63
N ALA A 361 -3.65 -19.27 -56.82
CA ALA A 361 -3.18 -20.40 -57.60
C ALA A 361 -2.03 -21.17 -56.91
N ALA A 362 -1.14 -20.48 -56.20
CA ALA A 362 0.01 -21.09 -55.53
C ALA A 362 -0.37 -21.84 -54.25
N VAL A 363 -1.24 -21.25 -53.42
CA VAL A 363 -1.52 -21.73 -52.06
C VAL A 363 -2.66 -22.77 -52.03
N ARG A 364 -3.45 -22.89 -53.08
CA ARG A 364 -4.59 -23.84 -53.20
C ARG A 364 -5.63 -23.70 -52.07
N LEU A 365 -5.83 -22.48 -51.57
CA LEU A 365 -6.87 -22.15 -50.59
C LEU A 365 -8.09 -21.49 -51.25
N PRO A 366 -9.27 -21.52 -50.60
CA PRO A 366 -10.43 -20.75 -51.06
C PRO A 366 -10.07 -19.28 -51.26
N ALA A 367 -10.58 -18.68 -52.35
CA ALA A 367 -10.24 -17.31 -52.72
C ALA A 367 -10.62 -16.28 -51.64
N THR A 368 -11.60 -16.59 -50.80
CA THR A 368 -12.01 -15.78 -49.63
C THR A 368 -10.94 -15.76 -48.55
N GLU A 369 -10.38 -16.91 -48.19
CA GLU A 369 -9.30 -17.03 -47.19
C GLU A 369 -8.04 -16.29 -47.64
N VAL A 370 -7.66 -16.45 -48.91
CA VAL A 370 -6.52 -15.74 -49.49
C VAL A 370 -6.73 -14.22 -49.45
N LEU A 371 -7.96 -13.76 -49.67
CA LEU A 371 -8.29 -12.34 -49.60
C LEU A 371 -8.17 -11.80 -48.18
N GLU A 372 -8.68 -12.52 -47.18
CA GLU A 372 -8.61 -12.11 -45.78
C GLU A 372 -7.16 -12.08 -45.26
N ILE A 373 -6.33 -13.06 -45.67
CA ILE A 373 -4.89 -13.06 -45.40
C ILE A 373 -4.25 -11.78 -45.95
N ILE A 374 -4.48 -11.46 -47.22
CA ILE A 374 -3.85 -10.29 -47.85
C ILE A 374 -4.38 -9.00 -47.22
N ARG A 375 -5.69 -8.86 -47.00
CA ARG A 375 -6.29 -7.69 -46.34
C ARG A 375 -5.76 -7.41 -44.94
N SER A 376 -5.31 -8.45 -44.23
CA SER A 376 -4.75 -8.27 -42.89
C SER A 376 -3.44 -7.46 -42.86
N VAL A 377 -2.70 -7.40 -43.98
CA VAL A 377 -1.38 -6.73 -44.06
C VAL A 377 -1.22 -5.80 -45.26
N ALA A 378 -2.15 -5.85 -46.22
CA ALA A 378 -2.08 -5.10 -47.47
C ALA A 378 -3.41 -4.43 -47.84
N LYS A 379 -3.31 -3.33 -48.58
CA LYS A 379 -4.42 -2.60 -49.19
C LYS A 379 -4.36 -2.75 -50.72
N PHE A 380 -5.52 -2.68 -51.36
CA PHE A 380 -5.60 -2.80 -52.81
C PHE A 380 -5.40 -1.45 -53.50
N ASN A 381 -4.44 -1.38 -54.41
CA ASN A 381 -4.21 -0.27 -55.31
C ASN A 381 -4.61 -0.69 -56.75
N PRO A 382 -5.60 -0.04 -57.38
CA PRO A 382 -6.07 -0.43 -58.72
C PRO A 382 -5.00 -0.39 -59.81
N LYS A 383 -3.93 0.39 -59.63
CA LYS A 383 -2.86 0.53 -60.64
C LYS A 383 -1.78 -0.53 -60.53
N THR A 384 -1.48 -1.01 -59.33
CA THR A 384 -0.27 -1.79 -59.04
C THR A 384 -0.54 -3.13 -58.35
N GLY A 385 -1.73 -3.35 -57.78
CA GLY A 385 -2.08 -4.57 -57.07
C GLY A 385 -2.15 -4.36 -55.55
N TRP A 386 -1.91 -5.42 -54.77
CA TRP A 386 -1.92 -5.33 -53.31
C TRP A 386 -0.57 -4.87 -52.79
N GLU A 387 -0.54 -3.76 -52.06
CA GLU A 387 0.64 -3.19 -51.41
C GLU A 387 0.48 -3.20 -49.88
N LEU A 388 1.58 -3.22 -49.13
CA LEU A 388 1.53 -3.17 -47.66
C LEU A 388 0.73 -1.95 -47.16
N VAL A 389 -0.04 -2.13 -46.09
CA VAL A 389 -0.87 -1.05 -45.51
C VAL A 389 0.00 0.12 -45.06
N ILE A 390 1.14 -0.19 -44.44
CA ILE A 390 2.17 0.76 -44.02
C ILE A 390 3.32 0.68 -45.03
N PRO A 391 3.87 1.80 -45.51
CA PRO A 391 5.06 1.78 -46.37
C PRO A 391 6.25 1.11 -45.66
N PRO A 392 7.18 0.47 -46.40
CA PRO A 392 8.42 -0.06 -45.84
C PRO A 392 9.15 0.93 -44.93
N ASP A 393 9.61 0.45 -43.78
CA ASP A 393 10.37 1.27 -42.83
C ASP A 393 11.86 1.27 -43.22
N ILE A 394 12.19 2.12 -44.19
CA ILE A 394 13.55 2.25 -44.76
C ILE A 394 14.55 2.71 -43.69
N ALA A 395 14.10 3.52 -42.73
CA ALA A 395 14.93 3.99 -41.62
C ALA A 395 15.33 2.82 -40.71
N PHE A 396 14.39 1.94 -40.37
CA PHE A 396 14.69 0.71 -39.64
C PHE A 396 15.60 -0.23 -40.43
N GLU A 397 15.35 -0.42 -41.73
CA GLU A 397 16.19 -1.29 -42.59
C GLU A 397 17.64 -0.82 -42.61
N THR A 398 17.85 0.50 -42.71
CA THR A 398 19.18 1.12 -42.73
C THR A 398 19.85 1.05 -41.36
N LYS A 399 19.09 1.25 -40.28
CA LYS A 399 19.62 1.27 -38.90
C LYS A 399 19.97 -0.14 -38.39
N TYR A 400 19.27 -1.19 -38.83
CA TYR A 400 19.45 -2.57 -38.34
C TYR A 400 19.60 -3.61 -39.47
N PRO A 401 20.64 -3.50 -40.32
CA PRO A 401 20.81 -4.36 -41.48
C PRO A 401 20.96 -5.85 -41.12
N GLU A 402 21.63 -6.16 -40.01
CA GLU A 402 21.79 -7.55 -39.54
C GLU A 402 20.46 -8.22 -39.17
N VAL A 403 19.54 -7.45 -38.57
CA VAL A 403 18.20 -7.95 -38.22
C VAL A 403 17.41 -8.25 -39.48
N VAL A 404 17.46 -7.35 -40.47
CA VAL A 404 16.81 -7.56 -41.77
C VAL A 404 17.38 -8.77 -42.49
N GLN A 405 18.71 -8.93 -42.52
CA GLN A 405 19.36 -10.08 -43.15
C GLN A 405 18.92 -11.40 -42.49
N ARG A 406 18.88 -11.46 -41.15
CA ARG A 406 18.39 -12.64 -40.42
C ARG A 406 16.93 -12.96 -40.73
N GLN A 407 16.09 -11.95 -40.86
CA GLN A 407 14.67 -12.12 -41.20
C GLN A 407 14.48 -12.58 -42.65
N ASN A 408 15.30 -12.10 -43.59
CA ASN A 408 15.29 -12.60 -44.97
C ASN A 408 15.67 -14.08 -45.06
N LEU A 409 16.72 -14.51 -44.34
CA LEU A 409 17.10 -15.93 -44.24
C LEU A 409 15.97 -16.78 -43.64
N TYR A 410 15.28 -16.27 -42.62
CA TYR A 410 14.09 -16.91 -42.05
C TYR A 410 13.00 -17.08 -43.12
N TRP A 411 12.71 -16.04 -43.90
CA TRP A 411 11.67 -16.11 -44.94
C TRP A 411 12.04 -17.05 -46.09
N GLU A 412 13.30 -17.09 -46.51
CA GLU A 412 13.77 -18.08 -47.51
C GLU A 412 13.60 -19.52 -47.03
N ALA A 413 13.89 -19.79 -45.74
CA ALA A 413 13.67 -21.10 -45.15
C ALA A 413 12.18 -21.46 -45.09
N ARG A 414 11.30 -20.51 -44.73
CA ARG A 414 9.84 -20.71 -44.77
C ARG A 414 9.33 -20.98 -46.19
N GLN A 415 9.87 -20.27 -47.19
CA GLN A 415 9.50 -20.48 -48.59
C GLN A 415 9.94 -21.86 -49.10
N ARG A 416 11.14 -22.33 -48.71
CA ARG A 416 11.59 -23.70 -49.02
C ARG A 416 10.62 -24.75 -48.47
N LEU A 417 10.23 -24.62 -47.19
CA LEU A 417 9.24 -25.51 -46.56
C LEU A 417 7.87 -25.46 -47.26
N PHE A 418 7.44 -24.29 -47.72
CA PHE A 418 6.20 -24.15 -48.49
C PHE A 418 6.27 -24.90 -49.82
N ASN A 419 7.39 -24.80 -50.54
CA ASN A 419 7.60 -25.51 -51.80
C ASN A 419 7.64 -27.04 -51.60
N GLU A 420 8.33 -27.52 -50.56
CA GLU A 420 8.37 -28.95 -50.21
C GLU A 420 6.98 -29.51 -49.87
N MET A 421 6.17 -28.75 -49.14
CA MET A 421 4.79 -29.10 -48.81
C MET A 421 3.94 -29.28 -50.08
N LEU A 422 4.06 -28.36 -51.05
CA LEU A 422 3.35 -28.44 -52.33
C LEU A 422 3.80 -29.63 -53.18
N ILE A 423 5.09 -29.99 -53.15
CA ILE A 423 5.63 -31.14 -53.88
C ILE A 423 5.17 -32.46 -53.25
N GLY A 424 5.18 -32.57 -51.91
CA GLY A 424 4.75 -33.75 -51.18
C GLY A 424 3.27 -34.10 -51.35
N GLU A 425 2.40 -33.13 -51.59
CA GLU A 425 1.00 -33.35 -51.96
C GLU A 425 0.80 -33.82 -53.42
N ASN A 426 1.75 -33.54 -54.31
CA ASN A 426 1.67 -33.90 -55.74
C ASN A 426 2.18 -35.32 -56.05
N VAL A 427 2.68 -36.08 -55.07
CA VAL A 427 3.03 -37.50 -55.27
C VAL A 427 1.78 -38.35 -55.05
N PRO A 428 1.20 -39.00 -56.08
CA PRO A 428 0.04 -39.87 -55.89
C PRO A 428 0.43 -41.02 -54.95
N LYS A 429 -0.32 -41.18 -53.85
CA LYS A 429 -0.20 -42.34 -52.97
C LYS A 429 -0.39 -43.61 -53.80
N ARG A 430 0.71 -44.31 -54.06
CA ARG A 430 0.75 -45.58 -54.81
C ARG A 430 -0.24 -46.56 -54.16
N GLN A 431 -1.40 -46.78 -54.80
CA GLN A 431 -2.36 -47.79 -54.36
C GLN A 431 -1.68 -49.15 -54.38
N ARG A 432 -1.45 -49.70 -53.18
CA ARG A 432 -0.94 -51.06 -53.02
C ARG A 432 -2.05 -52.01 -53.48
N LYS A 433 -1.88 -52.65 -54.65
CA LYS A 433 -2.76 -53.74 -55.11
C LYS A 433 -2.89 -54.77 -53.98
N LYS A 434 -4.11 -54.99 -53.53
CA LYS A 434 -4.46 -55.98 -52.51
C LYS A 434 -4.25 -57.37 -53.12
N SER A 435 -3.11 -58.00 -52.81
CA SER A 435 -2.90 -59.41 -53.13
C SER A 435 -3.73 -60.24 -52.16
N GLN A 436 -4.74 -60.93 -52.69
CA GLN A 436 -5.35 -62.10 -52.04
C GLN A 436 -4.26 -63.17 -51.91
N ARG A 437 -3.95 -63.59 -50.69
CA ARG A 437 -3.35 -64.89 -50.45
C ARG A 437 -3.82 -65.41 -49.11
N ASP A 438 -4.43 -66.59 -49.17
CA ASP A 438 -5.00 -67.33 -48.06
C ASP A 438 -4.00 -67.63 -46.96
N SER A 439 -4.56 -67.69 -45.76
CA SER A 439 -3.96 -68.10 -44.49
C SER A 439 -3.35 -69.50 -44.53
N VAL A 440 -2.16 -69.64 -43.96
CA VAL A 440 -1.74 -70.88 -43.29
C VAL A 440 -0.84 -70.56 -42.10
N SER A 441 -1.21 -71.16 -40.97
CA SER A 441 -0.56 -71.18 -39.67
C SER A 441 0.79 -71.90 -39.67
N SER A 442 1.74 -71.46 -38.83
CA SER A 442 2.52 -72.37 -37.98
C SER A 442 3.25 -71.63 -36.87
N GLU A 443 3.26 -72.25 -35.69
CA GLU A 443 4.05 -71.94 -34.50
C GLU A 443 5.56 -71.93 -34.78
N THR A 444 6.33 -71.29 -33.88
CA THR A 444 7.53 -71.85 -33.19
C THR A 444 8.52 -70.76 -32.73
N MET A 445 8.56 -70.58 -31.40
CA MET A 445 9.74 -70.39 -30.52
C MET A 445 10.63 -69.11 -30.52
N MET A 446 10.78 -68.62 -29.27
CA MET A 446 11.98 -68.12 -28.58
C MET A 446 12.44 -66.67 -28.75
N SER A 447 12.37 -65.95 -27.63
CA SER A 447 13.16 -64.75 -27.30
C SER A 447 13.56 -64.82 -25.82
N PRO A 448 14.82 -64.54 -25.45
CA PRO A 448 15.19 -64.26 -24.07
C PRO A 448 15.47 -62.78 -23.77
N LYS A 449 15.09 -62.41 -22.54
CA LYS A 449 15.11 -61.13 -21.77
C LYS A 449 16.45 -60.35 -21.75
N PRO A 450 16.47 -59.09 -21.22
CA PRO A 450 16.63 -58.83 -19.75
C PRO A 450 15.58 -57.84 -19.15
N ARG A 451 15.00 -58.12 -17.96
CA ARG A 451 15.28 -57.59 -16.58
C ARG A 451 14.92 -56.10 -16.35
N CYS A 452 13.82 -55.77 -15.65
CA CYS A 452 13.61 -55.65 -14.17
C CYS A 452 14.26 -54.37 -13.57
N ASN A 453 13.67 -53.57 -12.66
CA ASN A 453 12.54 -53.77 -11.73
C ASN A 453 12.08 -52.43 -11.09
N SER A 454 11.01 -52.54 -10.29
CA SER A 454 10.59 -51.70 -9.13
C SER A 454 9.28 -50.92 -9.39
N VAL A 455 8.21 -50.95 -8.58
CA VAL A 455 7.80 -51.72 -7.39
C VAL A 455 6.25 -51.72 -7.41
N THR A 456 5.62 -52.83 -7.04
CA THR A 456 4.18 -52.97 -6.77
C THR A 456 3.92 -52.78 -5.28
N GLU A 457 2.77 -52.20 -4.89
CA GLU A 457 1.89 -52.85 -3.91
C GLU A 457 0.43 -52.57 -4.28
N GLU A 458 -0.33 -53.66 -4.30
CA GLU A 458 -1.77 -53.74 -4.49
C GLU A 458 -2.47 -53.48 -3.15
N GLU A 459 -3.68 -52.90 -3.13
CA GLU A 459 -4.78 -53.60 -2.45
C GLU A 459 -6.17 -53.16 -2.96
N SER A 460 -6.84 -54.16 -3.54
CA SER A 460 -8.24 -54.54 -3.39
C SER A 460 -9.40 -53.56 -3.66
N ASP A 461 -10.17 -54.01 -4.67
CA ASP A 461 -11.59 -54.31 -4.60
C ASP A 461 -12.65 -53.30 -5.06
N ARG A 462 -13.15 -53.63 -6.26
CA ARG A 462 -14.57 -53.95 -6.59
C ARG A 462 -15.60 -52.81 -6.65
N LYS A 463 -15.98 -52.59 -7.92
CA LYS A 463 -17.33 -52.63 -8.49
C LYS A 463 -18.29 -51.44 -8.23
N ARG A 464 -18.33 -50.60 -9.26
CA ARG A 464 -19.45 -50.44 -10.23
C ARG A 464 -20.87 -50.22 -9.67
N HIS A 465 -21.31 -48.97 -9.84
CA HIS A 465 -22.62 -48.45 -10.31
C HIS A 465 -23.91 -49.25 -10.04
N LYS A 466 -24.92 -48.56 -9.49
CA LYS A 466 -26.09 -48.10 -10.27
C LYS A 466 -26.99 -47.10 -9.54
N ASN A 467 -27.50 -46.15 -10.32
CA ASN A 467 -28.56 -45.18 -10.03
C ASN A 467 -29.85 -45.82 -9.48
N LYS A 468 -30.58 -45.08 -8.62
CA LYS A 468 -31.88 -44.46 -8.96
C LYS A 468 -32.51 -43.69 -7.77
N SER A 469 -32.88 -42.43 -8.05
CA SER A 469 -34.10 -41.69 -7.66
C SER A 469 -34.66 -41.81 -6.23
N ALA A 470 -34.84 -40.68 -5.54
CA ALA A 470 -36.15 -39.96 -5.45
C ALA A 470 -36.20 -38.98 -4.26
N THR A 471 -36.79 -37.80 -4.53
CA THR A 471 -37.74 -37.02 -3.69
C THR A 471 -37.38 -36.46 -2.31
N GLY A 472 -37.55 -35.13 -2.20
CA GLY A 472 -37.99 -34.38 -1.01
C GLY A 472 -36.89 -34.14 0.04
N SER A 473 -36.85 -33.07 0.83
CA SER A 473 -37.69 -31.89 1.03
C SER A 473 -36.91 -30.93 1.96
N GLY A 474 -37.19 -29.63 1.92
CA GLY A 474 -36.99 -28.72 3.06
C GLY A 474 -35.63 -28.05 3.24
N LYS A 475 -35.35 -26.96 2.50
CA LYS A 475 -34.41 -25.92 2.96
C LYS A 475 -35.16 -24.94 3.87
N ARG A 476 -34.80 -24.91 5.15
CA ARG A 476 -35.18 -23.86 6.11
C ARG A 476 -34.23 -22.68 5.94
N THR A 477 -34.76 -21.55 5.48
CA THR A 477 -34.13 -20.23 5.54
C THR A 477 -34.23 -19.69 6.96
N ARG A 478 -33.13 -19.18 7.53
CA ARG A 478 -33.16 -18.32 8.71
C ARG A 478 -32.93 -16.88 8.24
N HIS A 479 -33.98 -16.08 8.34
CA HIS A 479 -33.92 -14.64 8.28
C HIS A 479 -33.22 -14.11 9.53
N ILE A 480 -32.25 -13.21 9.35
CA ILE A 480 -31.77 -12.29 10.39
C ILE A 480 -32.35 -10.93 10.03
N SER A 481 -33.18 -10.42 10.91
CA SER A 481 -33.83 -9.11 10.82
C SER A 481 -32.86 -8.03 11.32
N SER A 482 -32.55 -7.04 10.48
CA SER A 482 -31.89 -5.80 10.89
C SER A 482 -32.94 -4.73 11.14
N SER A 483 -33.07 -4.28 12.38
CA SER A 483 -33.85 -3.09 12.75
C SER A 483 -33.08 -1.84 12.32
N SER A 484 -33.71 -1.03 11.47
CA SER A 484 -33.32 0.37 11.25
C SER A 484 -34.25 1.25 12.09
N ALA A 485 -33.65 2.00 13.01
CA ALA A 485 -34.30 3.13 13.66
C ALA A 485 -33.85 4.40 12.94
N GLN A 486 -34.83 5.21 12.59
CA GLN A 486 -34.70 6.56 12.04
C GLN A 486 -34.15 7.50 13.10
N ASP A 487 -33.37 8.50 12.68
CA ASP A 487 -33.43 9.81 13.32
C ASP A 487 -33.47 10.89 12.24
N ALA A 488 -34.53 11.67 12.30
CA ALA A 488 -34.68 12.98 11.71
C ALA A 488 -34.84 13.94 12.89
N THR A 489 -33.90 14.85 13.10
CA THR A 489 -34.10 16.30 13.30
C THR A 489 -32.73 16.97 13.19
#